data_AF-A0A6L7QF71-F1
#
_entry.id   AF-A0A6L7QF71-F1
#
_cell.length_a   1.000
_cell.length_b   1.000
_cell.length_c   1.000
_cell.angle_alpha   90.00
_cell.angle_beta   90.00
_cell.angle_gamma   90.00
#
_symmetry.space_group_name_H-M   'P 1'
#
loop_
_entity.id
_entity.type
_entity.pdbx_description
1 polymer ?
#
loop_
_entity_poly.entity_id
_entity_poly.type
_entity_poly.pdbx_seq_one_letter_code
_entity_poly.pdbx_strand_id
1 'polypeptide(L)'
;MSYLNPRAITIDTPMPPPAWALMEWELIRAQTRGCTEFFDKYFDERGYLECIPRWGGNDGPDDAIENLVHWPVLYTLGGGAHLYDMCQLAWEGHLKQYTEAKTTEVPFTRDGMYYREFPVMFDWVHNGEGLTTFNLHGLMNPREQAFEQRVRRFAGFYMGDDPQAPNYDPELKIIKSLFNGSRGPLLRKATALDWAGDPLDEVQERFIPLHGERNFEEMLAHFKDYTDVVGDHPQNMVATALGLNAYALTGEGQYKDWVLEYVEAWRQRTLANDGVIPTNIGLDGTIGGECDGKWYGGCYGWAFTVEVPQTGAMSSRNTHGLGISGFGNALLLSGEQKFVDVWRQMIDKINANGKEIDGQMMYPHMHGDEGWYEFQPNRYAQGAQEVYYWSMDRADLSRLNADSGWFGFLEGRDSTYPEAALQADFARLREQMEKVRRDPTTPDTRLSDNPNPFNPAIPGGLAQLMLGGLTPRHGSPLHCRVRYFDPQAGRAGMPEGVGALVEQLGADSMTLTLVNTDPVAGREVIVQGGAYAEHQFTSVTVGGKETAIDDSAFAVELAAGAGETLEIGMQRYANGPTFAFPWDR
;
A
#
# COMPACT_ATOMS: atom_id res chain seq x y z
N MET A 1 6.63 29.44 22.55
CA MET A 1 7.16 28.23 23.20
C MET A 1 8.23 27.70 22.28
N SER A 2 9.49 27.77 22.69
CA SER A 2 10.67 27.38 21.91
C SER A 2 11.00 25.95 22.30
N TYR A 3 10.58 24.99 21.48
CA TYR A 3 10.90 23.59 21.66
C TYR A 3 11.26 23.03 20.28
N LEU A 4 12.56 22.82 20.10
CA LEU A 4 13.25 22.18 18.97
C LEU A 4 12.90 22.75 17.60
N ASN A 5 13.59 23.84 17.20
CA ASN A 5 13.59 24.27 15.80
C ASN A 5 14.54 23.30 15.05
N PRO A 6 14.05 22.47 14.10
CA PRO A 6 14.94 21.87 13.13
C PRO A 6 15.81 22.97 12.50
N ARG A 7 17.06 22.68 12.12
CA ARG A 7 17.95 23.69 11.52
C ARG A 7 17.23 24.35 10.35
N ALA A 8 17.05 25.67 10.42
CA ALA A 8 16.29 26.43 9.42
C ALA A 8 17.20 26.83 8.26
N ILE A 9 16.76 26.49 7.05
CA ILE A 9 17.34 26.96 5.79
C ILE A 9 16.45 28.09 5.26
N THR A 10 16.98 29.30 5.18
CA THR A 10 16.26 30.45 4.63
C THR A 10 16.44 30.50 3.12
N ILE A 11 15.33 30.62 2.39
CA ILE A 11 15.28 30.81 0.94
C ILE A 11 14.56 32.12 0.66
N ASP A 12 15.31 33.11 0.17
CA ASP A 12 14.82 34.42 -0.24
C ASP A 12 15.05 34.71 -1.73
N THR A 13 15.60 33.76 -2.49
CA THR A 13 15.76 33.83 -3.94
C THR A 13 14.39 33.97 -4.61
N PRO A 14 14.09 35.06 -5.34
CA PRO A 14 12.82 35.20 -6.05
C PRO A 14 12.67 34.14 -7.13
N MET A 15 11.54 33.45 -7.16
CA MET A 15 11.21 32.47 -8.18
C MET A 15 9.76 32.67 -8.64
N PRO A 16 9.52 33.06 -9.91
CA PRO A 16 8.18 33.03 -10.48
C PRO A 16 7.59 31.62 -10.35
N PRO A 17 6.31 31.47 -9.91
CA PRO A 17 5.70 30.17 -9.74
C PRO A 17 5.78 29.33 -11.03
N PRO A 18 6.47 28.18 -11.03
CA PRO A 18 6.49 27.30 -12.19
C PRO A 18 5.12 26.64 -12.36
N ALA A 19 4.83 26.17 -13.59
CA ALA A 19 3.53 25.61 -13.93
C ALA A 19 3.17 24.40 -13.06
N TRP A 20 4.11 23.47 -12.87
CA TRP A 20 3.92 22.30 -12.01
C TRP A 20 3.52 22.68 -10.58
N ALA A 21 4.10 23.70 -9.96
CA ALA A 21 3.81 24.08 -8.57
C ALA A 21 2.37 24.59 -8.39
N LEU A 22 1.87 25.34 -9.38
CA LEU A 22 0.47 25.78 -9.39
C LEU A 22 -0.46 24.59 -9.65
N MET A 23 -0.08 23.68 -10.54
CA MET A 23 -0.86 22.49 -10.87
C MET A 23 -0.96 21.50 -9.72
N GLU A 24 0.10 21.30 -8.94
CA GLU A 24 0.10 20.46 -7.73
C GLU A 24 -1.01 20.92 -6.77
N TRP A 25 -1.03 22.21 -6.44
CA TRP A 25 -2.02 22.77 -5.52
C TRP A 25 -3.43 22.75 -6.06
N GLU A 26 -3.62 23.08 -7.34
CA GLU A 26 -4.95 22.99 -7.94
C GLU A 26 -5.45 21.55 -8.02
N LEU A 27 -4.56 20.58 -8.22
CA LEU A 27 -4.90 19.16 -8.25
C LEU A 27 -5.26 18.66 -6.84
N ILE A 28 -4.46 19.00 -5.82
CA ILE A 28 -4.77 18.70 -4.41
C ILE A 28 -6.15 19.26 -4.04
N ARG A 29 -6.43 20.52 -4.37
CA ARG A 29 -7.72 21.18 -4.11
C ARG A 29 -8.87 20.50 -4.87
N ALA A 30 -8.65 20.14 -6.13
CA ALA A 30 -9.67 19.48 -6.95
C ALA A 30 -10.00 18.07 -6.44
N GLN A 31 -8.98 17.27 -6.12
CA GLN A 31 -9.17 15.94 -5.53
C GLN A 31 -9.89 16.05 -4.18
N THR A 32 -9.50 17.00 -3.32
CA THR A 32 -10.15 17.23 -2.01
C THR A 32 -11.66 17.51 -2.16
N ARG A 33 -12.05 18.38 -3.12
CA ARG A 33 -13.47 18.62 -3.42
C ARG A 33 -14.16 17.37 -3.96
N GLY A 34 -13.50 16.63 -4.84
CA GLY A 34 -14.01 15.36 -5.36
C GLY A 34 -14.25 14.34 -4.25
N CYS A 35 -13.32 14.21 -3.30
CA CYS A 35 -13.46 13.34 -2.11
C CYS A 35 -14.68 13.74 -1.29
N THR A 36 -14.94 15.04 -1.11
CA THR A 36 -16.13 15.52 -0.38
C THR A 36 -17.43 15.10 -1.10
N GLU A 37 -17.55 15.36 -2.40
CA GLU A 37 -18.74 14.98 -3.19
C GLU A 37 -18.93 13.45 -3.24
N PHE A 38 -17.83 12.69 -3.31
CA PHE A 38 -17.85 11.24 -3.23
C PHE A 38 -18.35 10.77 -1.86
N PHE A 39 -17.81 11.32 -0.77
CA PHE A 39 -18.21 10.96 0.59
C PHE A 39 -19.70 11.22 0.81
N ASP A 40 -20.16 12.42 0.45
CA ASP A 40 -21.57 12.83 0.59
C ASP A 40 -22.54 11.94 -0.18
N LYS A 41 -22.09 11.29 -1.26
CA LYS A 41 -22.92 10.38 -2.07
C LYS A 41 -22.94 8.94 -1.55
N TYR A 42 -21.83 8.46 -1.00
CA TYR A 42 -21.66 7.03 -0.72
C TYR A 42 -21.64 6.69 0.77
N PHE A 43 -21.48 7.67 1.66
CA PHE A 43 -21.42 7.45 3.10
C PHE A 43 -22.53 8.21 3.82
N ASP A 44 -23.12 7.56 4.82
CA ASP A 44 -24.13 8.20 5.67
C ASP A 44 -23.52 8.96 6.85
N GLU A 45 -24.37 9.60 7.67
CA GLU A 45 -23.95 10.37 8.84
C GLU A 45 -23.22 9.56 9.93
N ARG A 46 -23.30 8.22 9.87
CA ARG A 46 -22.61 7.31 10.80
C ARG A 46 -21.25 6.87 10.25
N GLY A 47 -20.92 7.25 9.01
CA GLY A 47 -19.75 6.78 8.28
C GLY A 47 -19.95 5.40 7.68
N TYR A 48 -21.18 4.90 7.57
CA TYR A 48 -21.43 3.61 6.93
C TYR A 48 -21.37 3.82 5.42
N LEU A 49 -20.73 2.89 4.71
CA LEU A 49 -20.89 2.85 3.26
C LEU A 49 -22.35 2.47 2.96
N GLU A 50 -23.02 3.27 2.15
CA GLU A 50 -24.39 3.03 1.72
C GLU A 50 -24.42 1.95 0.63
N CYS A 51 -24.24 0.70 1.03
CA CYS A 51 -24.33 -0.50 0.20
C CYS A 51 -25.08 -1.61 0.94
N ILE A 52 -25.28 -2.77 0.29
CA ILE A 52 -25.65 -3.99 1.01
C ILE A 52 -24.38 -4.55 1.65
N PRO A 53 -24.28 -4.62 3.00
CA PRO A 53 -23.11 -5.20 3.64
C PRO A 53 -23.09 -6.70 3.43
N ARG A 54 -22.01 -7.20 2.83
CA ARG A 54 -21.83 -8.63 2.52
C ARG A 54 -20.47 -9.12 3.00
N TRP A 55 -20.35 -10.44 3.00
CA TRP A 55 -19.10 -11.14 3.24
C TRP A 55 -18.68 -11.78 1.93
N GLY A 56 -17.39 -11.71 1.59
CA GLY A 56 -16.81 -12.46 0.49
C GLY A 56 -15.67 -11.72 -0.18
N GLY A 57 -15.01 -12.35 -1.16
CA GLY A 57 -13.91 -11.76 -1.92
C GLY A 57 -14.33 -10.98 -3.17
N ASN A 58 -15.64 -10.82 -3.39
CA ASN A 58 -16.19 -10.05 -4.52
C ASN A 58 -16.84 -8.73 -4.09
N ASP A 59 -17.32 -8.67 -2.84
CA ASP A 59 -18.20 -7.64 -2.31
C ASP A 59 -18.11 -7.58 -0.77
N GLY A 60 -16.87 -7.65 -0.28
CA GLY A 60 -16.54 -7.88 1.12
C GLY A 60 -16.49 -6.61 1.98
N PRO A 61 -16.11 -6.77 3.26
CA PRO A 61 -15.79 -5.65 4.13
C PRO A 61 -14.58 -4.83 3.68
N ASP A 62 -13.57 -5.48 3.13
CA ASP A 62 -12.36 -4.84 2.61
C ASP A 62 -12.69 -3.83 1.51
N ASP A 63 -13.46 -4.25 0.50
CA ASP A 63 -13.95 -3.38 -0.57
C ASP A 63 -14.62 -2.10 -0.06
N ALA A 64 -15.36 -2.19 1.05
CA ALA A 64 -16.13 -1.06 1.55
C ALA A 64 -15.24 0.09 2.02
N ILE A 65 -14.20 -0.22 2.78
CA ILE A 65 -13.27 0.79 3.29
C ILE A 65 -12.19 1.15 2.26
N GLU A 66 -12.01 0.33 1.22
CA GLU A 66 -11.15 0.64 0.07
C GLU A 66 -11.60 1.88 -0.71
N ASN A 67 -12.87 2.26 -0.59
CA ASN A 67 -13.40 3.50 -1.15
C ASN A 67 -12.65 4.76 -0.66
N LEU A 68 -11.86 4.64 0.42
CA LEU A 68 -11.01 5.69 0.99
C LEU A 68 -9.50 5.45 0.81
N VAL A 69 -9.10 4.45 0.02
CA VAL A 69 -7.71 4.23 -0.35
C VAL A 69 -7.10 5.52 -0.88
N HIS A 70 -5.87 5.79 -0.46
CA HIS A 70 -5.08 6.99 -0.80
C HIS A 70 -5.53 8.32 -0.20
N TRP A 71 -6.66 8.39 0.50
CA TRP A 71 -7.07 9.63 1.19
C TRP A 71 -6.07 10.05 2.26
N PRO A 72 -5.49 9.14 3.06
CA PRO A 72 -4.41 9.50 3.98
C PRO A 72 -3.18 10.09 3.27
N VAL A 73 -2.82 9.57 2.08
CA VAL A 73 -1.70 10.10 1.29
C VAL A 73 -2.02 11.52 0.82
N LEU A 74 -3.23 11.74 0.28
CA LEU A 74 -3.67 13.09 -0.14
C LEU A 74 -3.66 14.08 1.03
N TYR A 75 -4.09 13.68 2.23
CA TYR A 75 -3.98 14.50 3.44
C TYR A 75 -2.52 14.86 3.75
N THR A 76 -1.61 13.87 3.74
CA THR A 76 -0.18 14.09 4.01
C THR A 76 0.56 14.88 2.93
N LEU A 77 -0.02 15.03 1.74
CA LEU A 77 0.48 15.90 0.68
C LEU A 77 0.07 17.37 0.87
N GLY A 78 -0.85 17.67 1.80
CA GLY A 78 -1.38 19.02 2.02
C GLY A 78 -2.89 19.16 1.74
N GLY A 79 -3.59 18.06 1.43
CA GLY A 79 -5.05 18.03 1.28
C GLY A 79 -5.79 18.61 2.49
N GLY A 80 -7.03 19.05 2.27
CA GLY A 80 -7.82 19.75 3.27
C GLY A 80 -8.04 18.96 4.57
N ALA A 81 -8.09 19.65 5.70
CA ALA A 81 -8.19 19.01 7.02
C ALA A 81 -9.41 18.08 7.17
N HIS A 82 -10.52 18.41 6.52
CA HIS A 82 -11.75 17.60 6.52
C HIS A 82 -11.57 16.21 5.88
N LEU A 83 -10.52 15.95 5.09
CA LEU A 83 -10.18 14.60 4.63
C LEU A 83 -9.90 13.68 5.83
N TYR A 84 -9.20 14.18 6.85
CA TYR A 84 -8.94 13.42 8.06
C TYR A 84 -10.25 13.11 8.80
N ASP A 85 -11.13 14.10 8.95
CA ASP A 85 -12.43 13.92 9.62
C ASP A 85 -13.29 12.86 8.91
N MET A 86 -13.35 12.88 7.57
CA MET A 86 -14.06 11.87 6.77
C MET A 86 -13.43 10.48 6.91
N CYS A 87 -12.09 10.37 6.86
CA CYS A 87 -11.39 9.11 7.08
C CYS A 87 -11.69 8.52 8.48
N GLN A 88 -11.70 9.36 9.53
CA GLN A 88 -12.05 8.89 10.87
C GLN A 88 -13.51 8.44 10.96
N LEU A 89 -14.44 9.25 10.45
CA LEU A 89 -15.87 8.94 10.48
C LEU A 89 -16.16 7.61 9.79
N ALA A 90 -15.66 7.43 8.57
CA ALA A 90 -15.88 6.20 7.83
C ALA A 90 -15.10 5.00 8.37
N TRP A 91 -13.91 5.18 8.96
CA TRP A 91 -13.22 4.08 9.62
C TRP A 91 -14.02 3.57 10.84
N GLU A 92 -14.50 4.46 11.70
CA GLU A 92 -15.34 4.07 12.85
C GLU A 92 -16.68 3.48 12.38
N GLY A 93 -17.28 4.07 11.34
CA GLY A 93 -18.50 3.58 10.70
C GLY A 93 -18.33 2.17 10.14
N HIS A 94 -17.26 1.94 9.38
CA HIS A 94 -16.88 0.64 8.81
C HIS A 94 -16.76 -0.45 9.88
N LEU A 95 -15.95 -0.19 10.92
CA LEU A 95 -15.74 -1.13 12.01
C LEU A 95 -17.06 -1.53 12.67
N LYS A 96 -17.96 -0.56 12.88
CA LYS A 96 -19.28 -0.80 13.46
C LYS A 96 -20.20 -1.54 12.49
N GLN A 97 -20.29 -1.09 11.24
CA GLN A 97 -21.13 -1.67 10.19
C GLN A 97 -20.83 -3.15 10.01
N TYR A 98 -19.56 -3.55 9.93
CA TYR A 98 -19.18 -4.94 9.72
C TYR A 98 -19.06 -5.76 11.01
N THR A 99 -19.07 -5.13 12.18
CA THR A 99 -19.35 -5.84 13.44
C THR A 99 -20.85 -6.19 13.53
N GLU A 100 -21.74 -5.32 13.04
CA GLU A 100 -23.19 -5.53 13.04
C GLU A 100 -23.65 -6.48 11.92
N ALA A 101 -22.99 -6.44 10.75
CA ALA A 101 -23.29 -7.28 9.60
C ALA A 101 -22.95 -8.75 9.88
N LYS A 102 -23.88 -9.64 9.54
CA LYS A 102 -23.84 -11.07 9.85
C LYS A 102 -24.31 -11.88 8.66
N THR A 103 -23.69 -13.04 8.49
CA THR A 103 -24.12 -14.06 7.55
C THR A 103 -25.06 -15.06 8.22
N THR A 104 -25.76 -15.84 7.40
CA THR A 104 -26.59 -16.97 7.80
C THR A 104 -25.92 -18.28 7.40
N GLU A 105 -25.32 -18.35 6.22
CA GLU A 105 -24.77 -19.59 5.65
C GLU A 105 -23.28 -19.77 5.96
N VAL A 106 -22.51 -18.68 6.06
CA VAL A 106 -21.06 -18.74 6.38
C VAL A 106 -20.84 -18.80 7.90
N PRO A 107 -20.42 -19.95 8.49
CA PRO A 107 -20.50 -20.13 9.94
C PRO A 107 -19.67 -19.15 10.79
N PHE A 108 -18.47 -18.77 10.33
CA PHE A 108 -17.54 -17.96 11.12
C PHE A 108 -17.87 -16.46 11.14
N THR A 109 -18.83 -16.01 10.32
CA THR A 109 -19.32 -14.62 10.25
C THR A 109 -20.73 -14.43 10.82
N ARG A 110 -21.36 -15.49 11.37
CA ARG A 110 -22.71 -15.42 12.00
C ARG A 110 -22.79 -14.50 13.22
N ASP A 111 -21.68 -14.33 13.91
CA ASP A 111 -21.58 -13.47 15.11
C ASP A 111 -21.04 -12.07 14.80
N GLY A 112 -20.92 -11.72 13.52
CA GLY A 112 -20.32 -10.49 13.02
C GLY A 112 -19.19 -10.80 12.06
N MET A 113 -19.09 -10.05 10.96
CA MET A 113 -17.98 -10.16 10.00
C MET A 113 -16.67 -9.65 10.61
N TYR A 114 -16.76 -8.69 11.54
CA TYR A 114 -15.65 -8.19 12.34
C TYR A 114 -15.79 -8.64 13.80
N TYR A 115 -14.67 -9.00 14.41
CA TYR A 115 -14.57 -9.28 15.83
C TYR A 115 -13.35 -8.54 16.40
N ARG A 116 -13.55 -7.81 17.51
CA ARG A 116 -12.49 -6.95 18.11
C ARG A 116 -11.89 -5.97 17.10
N GLU A 117 -12.74 -5.41 16.25
CA GLU A 117 -12.44 -4.41 15.21
C GLU A 117 -11.54 -4.92 14.06
N PHE A 118 -11.51 -6.24 13.82
CA PHE A 118 -10.71 -6.83 12.73
C PHE A 118 -11.48 -7.99 12.08
N PRO A 119 -11.31 -8.26 10.78
CA PRO A 119 -11.96 -9.39 10.09
C PRO A 119 -11.82 -10.70 10.86
N VAL A 120 -12.90 -11.49 10.94
CA VAL A 120 -12.88 -12.74 11.72
C VAL A 120 -11.85 -13.74 11.19
N MET A 121 -11.83 -13.95 9.88
CA MET A 121 -10.81 -14.69 9.14
C MET A 121 -11.01 -14.47 7.63
N PHE A 122 -9.96 -14.07 6.92
CA PHE A 122 -9.93 -14.00 5.45
C PHE A 122 -8.49 -13.97 4.97
N ASP A 123 -8.25 -13.86 3.66
CA ASP A 123 -6.89 -13.79 3.13
C ASP A 123 -6.23 -12.40 3.25
N TRP A 124 -4.93 -12.33 2.96
CA TRP A 124 -4.15 -11.10 3.05
C TRP A 124 -4.06 -10.28 1.75
N VAL A 125 -4.65 -10.75 0.65
CA VAL A 125 -5.02 -9.86 -0.47
C VAL A 125 -6.05 -8.87 0.07
N HIS A 126 -7.18 -9.39 0.54
CA HIS A 126 -8.35 -8.63 0.96
C HIS A 126 -8.15 -7.96 2.34
N ASN A 127 -7.57 -8.65 3.34
CA ASN A 127 -7.21 -7.97 4.60
C ASN A 127 -6.21 -6.84 4.35
N GLY A 128 -5.27 -7.03 3.41
CA GLY A 128 -4.30 -6.01 3.02
C GLY A 128 -4.99 -4.82 2.38
N GLU A 129 -5.84 -5.05 1.39
CA GLU A 129 -6.70 -4.08 0.74
C GLU A 129 -7.48 -3.22 1.74
N GLY A 130 -8.29 -3.84 2.60
CA GLY A 130 -9.08 -3.15 3.62
C GLY A 130 -8.26 -2.40 4.68
N LEU A 131 -7.00 -2.79 4.92
CA LEU A 131 -6.11 -2.11 5.87
C LEU A 131 -5.25 -1.00 5.24
N THR A 132 -5.31 -0.81 3.91
CA THR A 132 -4.52 0.23 3.21
C THR A 132 -4.74 1.62 3.82
N THR A 133 -5.99 1.96 4.12
CA THR A 133 -6.36 3.25 4.72
C THR A 133 -5.85 3.33 6.17
N PHE A 134 -6.15 2.32 6.99
CA PHE A 134 -5.77 2.28 8.41
C PHE A 134 -4.25 2.32 8.63
N ASN A 135 -3.48 1.59 7.82
CA ASN A 135 -2.02 1.51 7.97
C ASN A 135 -1.32 2.87 7.76
N LEU A 136 -2.03 3.86 7.20
CA LEU A 136 -1.53 5.21 6.97
C LEU A 136 -2.11 6.25 7.94
N HIS A 137 -3.03 5.87 8.84
CA HIS A 137 -3.64 6.80 9.80
C HIS A 137 -2.61 7.48 10.72
N GLY A 138 -1.59 6.73 11.14
CA GLY A 138 -0.51 7.28 11.97
C GLY A 138 0.28 8.40 11.29
N LEU A 139 0.31 8.45 9.95
CA LEU A 139 0.94 9.56 9.20
C LEU A 139 0.12 10.85 9.28
N MET A 140 -1.21 10.75 9.45
CA MET A 140 -2.12 11.88 9.55
C MET A 140 -2.16 12.46 10.97
N ASN A 141 -2.31 11.59 11.98
CA ASN A 141 -2.35 11.95 13.38
C ASN A 141 -1.94 10.76 14.26
N PRO A 142 -0.71 10.75 14.82
CA PRO A 142 -0.23 9.65 15.65
C PRO A 142 -0.76 9.69 17.09
N ARG A 143 -1.49 10.74 17.50
CA ARG A 143 -1.90 10.94 18.89
C ARG A 143 -3.27 10.32 19.21
N GLU A 144 -3.90 9.66 18.24
CA GLU A 144 -5.21 9.05 18.41
C GLU A 144 -5.15 7.80 19.29
N GLN A 145 -5.82 7.85 20.45
CA GLN A 145 -5.82 6.75 21.42
C GLN A 145 -6.45 5.48 20.85
N ALA A 146 -7.53 5.61 20.06
CA ALA A 146 -8.18 4.48 19.42
C ALA A 146 -7.25 3.81 18.39
N PHE A 147 -6.45 4.61 17.67
CA PHE A 147 -5.43 4.10 16.76
C PHE A 147 -4.34 3.33 17.54
N GLU A 148 -3.83 3.87 18.65
CA GLU A 148 -2.85 3.18 19.48
C GLU A 148 -3.35 1.82 19.97
N GLN A 149 -4.56 1.78 20.52
CA GLN A 149 -5.17 0.54 21.00
C GLN A 149 -5.33 -0.50 19.87
N ARG A 150 -5.69 -0.05 18.66
CA ARG A 150 -5.85 -0.91 17.48
C ARG A 150 -4.53 -1.45 16.97
N VAL A 151 -3.49 -0.63 16.78
CA VAL A 151 -2.21 -1.14 16.25
C VAL A 151 -1.61 -2.20 17.18
N ARG A 152 -1.70 -2.01 18.50
CA ARG A 152 -1.24 -3.00 19.48
C ARG A 152 -2.04 -4.29 19.40
N ARG A 153 -3.37 -4.18 19.34
CA ARG A 153 -4.27 -5.35 19.30
C ARG A 153 -4.13 -6.12 17.99
N PHE A 154 -4.07 -5.43 16.87
CA PHE A 154 -3.96 -6.06 15.55
C PHE A 154 -2.61 -6.77 15.40
N ALA A 155 -1.50 -6.15 15.81
CA ALA A 155 -0.21 -6.84 15.88
C ALA A 155 -0.28 -8.08 16.79
N GLY A 156 -0.94 -7.96 17.96
CA GLY A 156 -1.14 -9.08 18.90
C GLY A 156 -1.84 -10.31 18.31
N PHE A 157 -2.71 -10.15 17.31
CA PHE A 157 -3.33 -11.29 16.61
C PHE A 157 -2.34 -12.15 15.82
N TYR A 158 -1.13 -11.64 15.54
CA TYR A 158 -0.14 -12.29 14.70
C TYR A 158 1.18 -12.57 15.43
N MET A 159 1.33 -12.17 16.68
CA MET A 159 2.56 -12.40 17.46
C MET A 159 2.56 -13.70 18.26
N GLY A 160 1.43 -14.43 18.32
CA GLY A 160 1.32 -15.72 19.02
C GLY A 160 0.82 -15.63 20.46
N ASP A 161 0.61 -14.43 20.99
CA ASP A 161 0.21 -14.20 22.39
C ASP A 161 -1.30 -14.18 22.62
N ASP A 162 -2.12 -14.05 21.57
CA ASP A 162 -3.58 -14.00 21.69
C ASP A 162 -4.22 -15.39 21.57
N PRO A 163 -4.76 -15.98 22.66
CA PRO A 163 -5.34 -17.32 22.62
C PRO A 163 -6.64 -17.41 21.81
N GLN A 164 -7.29 -16.28 21.49
CA GLN A 164 -8.50 -16.26 20.65
C GLN A 164 -8.16 -16.11 19.16
N ALA A 165 -6.95 -15.68 18.85
CA ALA A 165 -6.45 -15.52 17.49
C ALA A 165 -5.10 -16.23 17.34
N PRO A 166 -5.05 -17.57 17.46
CA PRO A 166 -3.81 -18.31 17.34
C PRO A 166 -3.38 -18.42 15.86
N ASN A 167 -3.15 -17.30 15.18
CA ASN A 167 -2.79 -17.26 13.76
C ASN A 167 -1.34 -17.70 13.53
N TYR A 168 -0.45 -17.33 14.45
CA TYR A 168 0.98 -17.49 14.33
C TYR A 168 1.51 -18.65 15.17
N ASP A 169 2.49 -19.37 14.62
CA ASP A 169 3.32 -20.32 15.33
C ASP A 169 4.71 -19.69 15.54
N PRO A 170 5.12 -19.39 16.79
CA PRO A 170 6.40 -18.74 17.06
C PRO A 170 7.62 -19.66 16.95
N GLU A 171 7.45 -20.97 17.04
CA GLU A 171 8.56 -21.92 16.89
C GLU A 171 8.92 -22.10 15.42
N LEU A 172 7.89 -22.31 14.59
CA LEU A 172 8.05 -22.52 13.14
C LEU A 172 8.06 -21.22 12.35
N LYS A 173 7.65 -20.09 12.95
CA LYS A 173 7.58 -18.77 12.31
C LYS A 173 6.70 -18.81 11.06
N ILE A 174 5.48 -19.30 11.23
CA ILE A 174 4.47 -19.40 10.18
C ILE A 174 3.16 -18.76 10.62
N ILE A 175 2.47 -18.11 9.69
CA ILE A 175 1.05 -17.84 9.79
C ILE A 175 0.33 -19.08 9.26
N LYS A 176 -0.46 -19.75 10.10
CA LYS A 176 -0.89 -21.14 9.91
C LYS A 176 -1.91 -21.39 8.79
N SER A 177 -2.46 -20.33 8.21
CA SER A 177 -3.39 -20.42 7.09
C SER A 177 -3.36 -19.14 6.29
N LEU A 178 -3.63 -19.26 4.99
CA LEU A 178 -4.00 -18.17 4.11
C LEU A 178 -5.26 -17.45 4.64
N PHE A 179 -6.26 -18.17 5.16
CA PHE A 179 -7.42 -17.58 5.84
C PHE A 179 -7.16 -17.43 7.34
N ASN A 180 -7.03 -16.21 7.81
CA ASN A 180 -6.70 -15.91 9.21
C ASN A 180 -7.27 -14.54 9.64
N GLY A 181 -7.36 -14.31 10.95
CA GLY A 181 -7.91 -13.06 11.48
C GLY A 181 -8.14 -13.07 12.99
N SER A 182 -9.05 -12.24 13.46
CA SER A 182 -9.31 -12.03 14.90
C SER A 182 -9.92 -13.24 15.63
N ARG A 183 -10.35 -14.26 14.89
CA ARG A 183 -10.82 -15.55 15.43
C ARG A 183 -9.90 -16.73 15.10
N GLY A 184 -8.69 -16.46 14.64
CA GLY A 184 -7.71 -17.49 14.32
C GLY A 184 -7.76 -17.98 12.87
N PRO A 185 -6.94 -19.00 12.54
CA PRO A 185 -6.79 -19.51 11.18
C PRO A 185 -7.86 -20.54 10.82
N LEU A 186 -8.24 -20.61 9.53
CA LEU A 186 -9.10 -21.65 8.99
C LEU A 186 -8.28 -22.90 8.64
N LEU A 187 -8.26 -23.89 9.54
CA LEU A 187 -7.46 -25.12 9.40
C LEU A 187 -8.20 -26.26 8.71
N ARG A 188 -8.91 -25.93 7.64
CA ARG A 188 -9.57 -26.88 6.73
C ARG A 188 -9.53 -26.32 5.32
N LYS A 189 -9.82 -27.16 4.32
CA LYS A 189 -10.11 -26.65 2.97
C LYS A 189 -11.24 -25.63 3.04
N ALA A 190 -11.05 -24.48 2.39
CA ALA A 190 -12.10 -23.51 2.16
C ALA A 190 -13.10 -24.08 1.15
N THR A 191 -14.34 -23.66 1.28
CA THR A 191 -15.43 -23.93 0.33
C THR A 191 -15.70 -22.68 -0.48
N ALA A 192 -16.29 -22.82 -1.67
CA ALA A 192 -16.70 -21.66 -2.46
C ALA A 192 -17.60 -20.69 -1.68
N LEU A 193 -18.41 -21.19 -0.74
CA LEU A 193 -19.27 -20.38 0.12
C LEU A 193 -18.48 -19.54 1.13
N ASP A 194 -17.34 -20.05 1.64
CA ASP A 194 -16.48 -19.27 2.56
C ASP A 194 -15.91 -18.01 1.88
N TRP A 195 -15.80 -18.04 0.54
CA TRP A 195 -15.34 -16.95 -0.32
C TRP A 195 -16.47 -16.09 -0.89
N ALA A 196 -17.58 -16.68 -1.30
CA ALA A 196 -18.66 -15.97 -1.99
C ALA A 196 -19.68 -15.31 -1.02
N GLY A 197 -19.72 -15.75 0.23
CA GLY A 197 -20.70 -15.26 1.19
C GLY A 197 -22.08 -15.90 1.06
N ASP A 198 -23.05 -15.31 1.74
CA ASP A 198 -24.45 -15.72 1.66
C ASP A 198 -25.03 -15.54 0.25
N PRO A 199 -26.07 -16.31 -0.14
CA PRO A 199 -26.74 -16.15 -1.44
C PRO A 199 -27.15 -14.71 -1.76
N LEU A 200 -27.03 -14.37 -3.05
CA LEU A 200 -27.48 -13.10 -3.60
C LEU A 200 -28.50 -13.37 -4.71
N ASP A 201 -29.73 -12.91 -4.51
CA ASP A 201 -30.80 -13.06 -5.50
C ASP A 201 -30.69 -12.00 -6.60
N GLU A 202 -31.12 -12.33 -7.82
CA GLU A 202 -31.23 -11.38 -8.95
C GLU A 202 -29.89 -10.69 -9.28
N VAL A 203 -28.78 -11.43 -9.21
CA VAL A 203 -27.40 -10.89 -9.29
C VAL A 203 -27.22 -9.92 -10.47
N GLN A 204 -27.48 -10.34 -11.71
CA GLN A 204 -27.29 -9.48 -12.89
C GLN A 204 -28.42 -8.46 -13.10
N GLU A 205 -29.62 -8.73 -12.60
CA GLU A 205 -30.77 -7.85 -12.77
C GLU A 205 -30.75 -6.69 -11.78
N ARG A 206 -30.15 -6.88 -10.60
CA ARG A 206 -30.13 -5.92 -9.50
C ARG A 206 -28.76 -5.34 -9.20
N PHE A 207 -27.67 -6.08 -9.42
CA PHE A 207 -26.33 -5.68 -9.01
C PHE A 207 -25.36 -5.54 -10.20
N ILE A 208 -24.23 -4.91 -9.93
CA ILE A 208 -23.08 -4.85 -10.85
C ILE A 208 -21.97 -5.70 -10.21
N PRO A 209 -21.88 -6.99 -10.53
CA PRO A 209 -20.89 -7.88 -9.90
C PRO A 209 -19.50 -7.71 -10.52
N LEU A 210 -18.47 -7.80 -9.69
CA LEU A 210 -17.07 -7.49 -10.02
C LEU A 210 -16.53 -8.28 -11.22
N HIS A 211 -16.93 -9.55 -11.39
CA HIS A 211 -16.43 -10.41 -12.47
C HIS A 211 -17.49 -10.72 -13.53
N GLY A 212 -18.62 -10.02 -13.50
CA GLY A 212 -19.71 -10.18 -14.48
C GLY A 212 -20.53 -11.46 -14.28
N GLU A 213 -20.57 -12.01 -13.06
CA GLU A 213 -21.44 -13.12 -12.67
C GLU A 213 -22.91 -12.84 -13.01
N ARG A 214 -23.61 -13.84 -13.53
CA ARG A 214 -25.03 -13.72 -13.90
C ARG A 214 -25.99 -14.12 -12.78
N ASN A 215 -25.52 -14.97 -11.88
CA ASN A 215 -26.26 -15.56 -10.79
C ASN A 215 -25.30 -16.01 -9.68
N PHE A 216 -25.84 -16.42 -8.54
CA PHE A 216 -25.04 -16.85 -7.39
C PHE A 216 -24.29 -18.15 -7.65
N GLU A 217 -24.80 -19.04 -8.52
CA GLU A 217 -24.10 -20.25 -8.92
C GLU A 217 -22.78 -19.94 -9.64
N GLU A 218 -22.72 -18.88 -10.45
CA GLU A 218 -21.48 -18.42 -11.07
C GLU A 218 -20.51 -17.80 -10.07
N MET A 219 -21.00 -17.11 -9.03
CA MET A 219 -20.15 -16.64 -7.91
C MET A 219 -19.52 -17.84 -7.18
N LEU A 220 -20.30 -18.89 -6.89
CA LEU A 220 -19.76 -20.11 -6.29
C LEU A 220 -18.79 -20.83 -7.24
N ALA A 221 -19.10 -20.88 -8.53
CA ALA A 221 -18.24 -21.51 -9.53
C ALA A 221 -16.90 -20.78 -9.66
N HIS A 222 -16.86 -19.46 -9.46
CA HIS A 222 -15.63 -18.67 -9.43
C HIS A 222 -14.67 -19.22 -8.38
N PHE A 223 -15.18 -19.51 -7.18
CA PHE A 223 -14.38 -19.94 -6.03
C PHE A 223 -14.27 -21.47 -5.86
N LYS A 224 -14.72 -22.26 -6.84
CA LYS A 224 -14.75 -23.74 -6.73
C LYS A 224 -13.38 -24.36 -6.47
N ASP A 225 -12.31 -23.74 -6.98
CA ASP A 225 -10.93 -24.22 -6.90
C ASP A 225 -10.10 -23.51 -5.80
N TYR A 226 -10.69 -22.56 -5.07
CA TYR A 226 -10.01 -21.75 -4.04
C TYR A 226 -9.96 -22.48 -2.68
N THR A 227 -9.64 -23.77 -2.68
CA THR A 227 -9.87 -24.63 -1.51
C THR A 227 -8.66 -24.75 -0.59
N ASP A 228 -7.45 -24.73 -1.14
CA ASP A 228 -6.24 -25.11 -0.42
C ASP A 228 -5.62 -23.90 0.30
N VAL A 229 -6.18 -23.59 1.48
CA VAL A 229 -5.84 -22.40 2.29
C VAL A 229 -5.03 -22.72 3.56
N VAL A 230 -4.76 -23.98 3.85
CA VAL A 230 -4.00 -24.37 5.05
C VAL A 230 -2.49 -24.19 4.80
N GLY A 231 -1.76 -23.74 5.82
CA GLY A 231 -0.33 -23.44 5.71
C GLY A 231 -0.06 -21.96 5.41
N ASP A 232 1.21 -21.60 5.47
CA ASP A 232 1.65 -20.22 5.22
C ASP A 232 1.81 -19.95 3.72
N HIS A 233 1.52 -18.73 3.30
CA HIS A 233 1.60 -18.26 1.93
C HIS A 233 2.30 -16.88 1.90
N PRO A 234 3.11 -16.54 0.87
CA PRO A 234 3.83 -15.26 0.82
C PRO A 234 2.95 -14.02 1.05
N GLN A 235 1.70 -14.05 0.59
CA GLN A 235 0.74 -12.97 0.82
C GLN A 235 0.56 -12.62 2.32
N ASN A 236 0.70 -13.58 3.24
CA ASN A 236 0.60 -13.34 4.68
C ASN A 236 1.70 -12.39 5.18
N MET A 237 2.78 -12.19 4.42
CA MET A 237 3.80 -11.20 4.75
C MET A 237 3.25 -9.76 4.75
N VAL A 238 2.10 -9.49 4.13
CA VAL A 238 1.41 -8.19 4.26
C VAL A 238 1.05 -7.89 5.72
N ALA A 239 0.79 -8.92 6.54
CA ALA A 239 0.53 -8.79 7.97
C ALA A 239 1.65 -8.10 8.74
N THR A 240 2.87 -8.10 8.21
CA THR A 240 4.02 -7.44 8.86
C THR A 240 3.85 -5.92 8.95
N ALA A 241 2.95 -5.32 8.16
CA ALA A 241 2.58 -3.91 8.31
C ALA A 241 1.96 -3.60 9.69
N LEU A 242 1.28 -4.58 10.31
CA LEU A 242 0.73 -4.43 11.66
C LEU A 242 1.85 -4.26 12.70
N GLY A 243 2.90 -5.08 12.61
CA GLY A 243 4.09 -4.98 13.46
C GLY A 243 4.89 -3.70 13.20
N LEU A 244 5.06 -3.31 11.93
CA LEU A 244 5.68 -2.04 11.55
C LEU A 244 4.93 -0.85 12.18
N ASN A 245 3.61 -0.81 12.07
CA ASN A 245 2.79 0.28 12.62
C ASN A 245 2.85 0.34 14.15
N ALA A 246 2.77 -0.82 14.82
CA ALA A 246 2.91 -0.89 16.26
C ALA A 246 4.30 -0.44 16.73
N TYR A 247 5.37 -0.84 16.05
CA TYR A 247 6.73 -0.36 16.33
C TYR A 247 6.85 1.15 16.09
N ALA A 248 6.42 1.65 14.93
CA ALA A 248 6.55 3.06 14.58
C ALA A 248 5.77 3.97 15.54
N LEU A 249 4.67 3.50 16.11
CA LEU A 249 3.89 4.27 17.07
C LEU A 249 4.48 4.22 18.48
N THR A 250 4.97 3.05 18.92
CA THR A 250 5.25 2.78 20.35
C THR A 250 6.74 2.72 20.68
N GLY A 251 7.59 2.43 19.70
CA GLY A 251 9.01 2.15 19.88
C GLY A 251 9.33 0.80 20.53
N GLU A 252 8.33 -0.07 20.78
CA GLU A 252 8.53 -1.33 21.49
C GLU A 252 9.19 -2.41 20.61
N GLY A 253 10.36 -2.89 21.03
CA GLY A 253 11.21 -3.80 20.25
C GLY A 253 10.53 -5.10 19.80
N GLN A 254 9.62 -5.65 20.60
CA GLN A 254 8.92 -6.91 20.30
C GLN A 254 8.21 -6.91 18.93
N TYR A 255 7.67 -5.76 18.51
CA TYR A 255 6.98 -5.64 17.22
C TYR A 255 7.97 -5.71 16.06
N LYS A 256 9.13 -5.05 16.20
CA LYS A 256 10.22 -5.10 15.22
C LYS A 256 10.81 -6.50 15.14
N ASP A 257 11.06 -7.12 16.29
CA ASP A 257 11.65 -8.46 16.36
C ASP A 257 10.75 -9.49 15.66
N TRP A 258 9.45 -9.47 15.91
CA TRP A 258 8.49 -10.35 15.23
C TRP A 258 8.51 -10.19 13.70
N VAL A 259 8.47 -8.95 13.19
CA VAL A 259 8.54 -8.69 11.73
C VAL A 259 9.83 -9.26 11.14
N LEU A 260 10.98 -8.94 11.75
CA LEU A 260 12.28 -9.36 11.23
C LEU A 260 12.45 -10.88 11.29
N GLU A 261 12.00 -11.52 12.35
CA GLU A 261 12.06 -12.98 12.49
C GLU A 261 11.17 -13.70 11.47
N TYR A 262 9.95 -13.21 11.25
CA TYR A 262 9.03 -13.81 10.29
C TYR A 262 9.50 -13.65 8.84
N VAL A 263 9.95 -12.45 8.47
CA VAL A 263 10.47 -12.17 7.11
C VAL A 263 11.79 -12.91 6.86
N GLU A 264 12.66 -13.02 7.86
CA GLU A 264 13.88 -13.80 7.75
C GLU A 264 13.59 -15.29 7.53
N ALA A 265 12.55 -15.85 8.16
CA ALA A 265 12.13 -17.23 7.90
C ALA A 265 11.69 -17.41 6.43
N TRP A 266 10.94 -16.46 5.86
CA TRP A 266 10.60 -16.45 4.43
C TRP A 266 11.80 -16.32 3.50
N ARG A 267 12.77 -15.48 3.86
CA ARG A 267 14.04 -15.40 3.14
C ARG A 267 14.76 -16.75 3.14
N GLN A 268 14.89 -17.41 4.28
CA GLN A 268 15.55 -18.71 4.38
C GLN A 268 14.84 -19.80 3.58
N ARG A 269 13.50 -19.82 3.60
CA ARG A 269 12.68 -20.74 2.78
C ARG A 269 12.87 -20.50 1.28
N THR A 270 12.94 -19.23 0.87
CA THR A 270 13.21 -18.86 -0.52
C THR A 270 14.59 -19.34 -0.95
N LEU A 271 15.62 -19.16 -0.12
CA LEU A 271 16.97 -19.66 -0.39
C LEU A 271 17.02 -21.20 -0.47
N ALA A 272 16.29 -21.89 0.42
CA ALA A 272 16.18 -23.34 0.42
C ALA A 272 15.41 -23.87 -0.81
N ASN A 273 14.52 -23.07 -1.40
CA ASN A 273 13.75 -23.39 -2.59
C ASN A 273 14.40 -22.84 -3.88
N ASP A 274 15.73 -22.96 -3.98
CA ASP A 274 16.53 -22.46 -5.10
C ASP A 274 16.19 -21.01 -5.48
N GLY A 275 16.07 -20.11 -4.51
CA GLY A 275 15.88 -18.68 -4.72
C GLY A 275 14.55 -18.27 -5.37
N VAL A 276 13.57 -19.17 -5.42
CA VAL A 276 12.18 -18.85 -5.81
C VAL A 276 11.30 -18.99 -4.58
N ILE A 277 10.51 -17.96 -4.27
CA ILE A 277 9.68 -17.99 -3.06
C ILE A 277 8.63 -19.11 -3.16
N PRO A 278 8.55 -20.04 -2.19
CA PRO A 278 7.51 -21.06 -2.20
C PRO A 278 6.13 -20.44 -1.87
N THR A 279 5.04 -21.06 -2.33
CA THR A 279 3.67 -20.61 -2.07
C THR A 279 2.91 -21.43 -1.04
N ASN A 280 3.54 -22.44 -0.46
CA ASN A 280 2.99 -23.14 0.70
C ASN A 280 4.09 -23.55 1.66
N ILE A 281 3.88 -23.27 2.95
CA ILE A 281 4.66 -23.84 4.06
C ILE A 281 3.68 -24.60 4.96
N GLY A 282 3.98 -25.88 5.19
CA GLY A 282 3.21 -26.79 6.02
C GLY A 282 3.07 -26.33 7.47
N LEU A 283 2.05 -26.84 8.16
CA LEU A 283 1.91 -26.66 9.61
C LEU A 283 3.06 -27.30 10.40
N ASP A 284 3.84 -28.16 9.77
CA ASP A 284 5.08 -28.76 10.29
C ASP A 284 6.35 -27.97 9.89
N GLY A 285 6.19 -26.84 9.19
CA GLY A 285 7.28 -25.99 8.71
C GLY A 285 7.93 -26.44 7.39
N THR A 286 7.46 -27.52 6.77
CA THR A 286 8.03 -28.03 5.52
C THR A 286 7.57 -27.25 4.29
N ILE A 287 8.42 -27.10 3.29
CA ILE A 287 8.06 -26.42 2.03
C ILE A 287 7.09 -27.32 1.25
N GLY A 288 5.91 -26.79 0.92
CA GLY A 288 4.85 -27.52 0.22
C GLY A 288 4.10 -28.54 1.09
N GLY A 289 4.24 -28.48 2.42
CA GLY A 289 3.73 -29.51 3.35
C GLY A 289 2.23 -29.78 3.24
N GLU A 290 1.41 -28.76 3.02
CA GLU A 290 -0.05 -28.92 2.82
C GLU A 290 -0.43 -29.19 1.36
N CYS A 291 0.55 -29.33 0.48
CA CYS A 291 0.39 -29.47 -0.97
C CYS A 291 1.19 -30.67 -1.51
N ASP A 292 1.31 -31.75 -0.73
CA ASP A 292 2.03 -32.98 -1.11
C ASP A 292 3.49 -32.75 -1.53
N GLY A 293 4.17 -31.79 -0.90
CA GLY A 293 5.54 -31.39 -1.22
C GLY A 293 5.67 -30.47 -2.44
N LYS A 294 4.55 -30.06 -3.06
CA LYS A 294 4.54 -29.10 -4.15
C LYS A 294 4.72 -27.68 -3.61
N TRP A 295 5.95 -27.18 -3.63
CA TRP A 295 6.31 -25.82 -3.19
C TRP A 295 5.52 -24.71 -3.90
N TYR A 296 5.01 -24.98 -5.11
CA TYR A 296 4.26 -24.07 -5.97
C TYR A 296 2.73 -24.17 -5.80
N GLY A 297 2.25 -25.09 -4.95
CA GLY A 297 0.84 -25.38 -4.75
C GLY A 297 0.12 -24.35 -3.87
N GLY A 298 -1.12 -24.66 -3.53
CA GLY A 298 -2.01 -23.85 -2.69
C GLY A 298 -2.90 -22.90 -3.50
N CYS A 299 -3.97 -22.41 -2.84
CA CYS A 299 -4.76 -21.30 -3.36
C CYS A 299 -3.86 -20.09 -3.59
N TYR A 300 -3.99 -19.45 -4.75
CA TYR A 300 -3.12 -18.35 -5.20
C TYR A 300 -1.62 -18.67 -5.35
N GLY A 301 -1.26 -19.96 -5.35
CA GLY A 301 0.12 -20.40 -5.60
C GLY A 301 0.59 -20.22 -7.05
N TRP A 302 1.85 -20.56 -7.32
CA TRP A 302 2.45 -20.47 -8.66
C TRP A 302 1.76 -21.34 -9.72
N ALA A 303 1.04 -22.39 -9.32
CA ALA A 303 0.26 -23.25 -10.21
C ALA A 303 -1.22 -22.85 -10.32
N PHE A 304 -1.64 -21.74 -9.70
CA PHE A 304 -3.05 -21.39 -9.54
C PHE A 304 -3.65 -20.79 -10.83
N THR A 305 -4.08 -21.68 -11.72
CA THR A 305 -4.83 -21.38 -12.95
C THR A 305 -6.23 -21.97 -12.84
N VAL A 306 -7.25 -21.12 -12.91
CA VAL A 306 -8.66 -21.50 -12.71
C VAL A 306 -9.50 -21.16 -13.92
N GLU A 307 -10.64 -21.83 -14.07
CA GLU A 307 -11.60 -21.58 -15.14
C GLU A 307 -12.48 -20.36 -14.80
N VAL A 308 -12.62 -19.42 -15.73
CA VAL A 308 -13.55 -18.28 -15.61
C VAL A 308 -14.96 -18.75 -15.94
N PRO A 309 -15.91 -18.79 -14.98
CA PRO A 309 -17.21 -19.44 -15.17
C PRO A 309 -18.04 -18.89 -16.34
N GLN A 310 -17.93 -17.59 -16.62
CA GLN A 310 -18.71 -16.90 -17.64
C GLN A 310 -18.27 -17.25 -19.06
N THR A 311 -17.00 -17.65 -19.24
CA THR A 311 -16.36 -17.80 -20.56
C THR A 311 -15.74 -19.17 -20.81
N GLY A 312 -15.46 -19.95 -19.76
CA GLY A 312 -14.69 -21.19 -19.82
C GLY A 312 -13.19 -20.97 -20.09
N ALA A 313 -12.72 -19.73 -20.17
CA ALA A 313 -11.30 -19.44 -20.38
C ALA A 313 -10.50 -19.74 -19.10
N MET A 314 -9.26 -20.21 -19.25
CA MET A 314 -8.35 -20.38 -18.13
C MET A 314 -7.69 -19.05 -17.78
N SER A 315 -7.57 -18.76 -16.48
CA SER A 315 -6.97 -17.54 -15.94
C SER A 315 -6.05 -17.88 -14.77
N SER A 316 -4.79 -17.46 -14.90
CA SER A 316 -3.79 -17.51 -13.84
C SER A 316 -4.02 -16.40 -12.83
N ARG A 317 -4.09 -16.74 -11.55
CA ARG A 317 -4.47 -15.82 -10.46
C ARG A 317 -3.54 -15.93 -9.26
N ASN A 318 -2.24 -16.09 -9.46
CA ASN A 318 -1.33 -16.15 -8.32
C ASN A 318 -1.27 -14.81 -7.55
N THR A 319 -0.91 -14.86 -6.27
CA THR A 319 -0.73 -13.65 -5.44
C THR A 319 0.58 -13.66 -4.64
N HIS A 320 1.51 -14.56 -4.96
CA HIS A 320 2.82 -14.62 -4.30
C HIS A 320 3.57 -13.28 -4.35
N GLY A 321 3.29 -12.45 -5.36
CA GLY A 321 3.80 -11.09 -5.53
C GLY A 321 3.68 -10.21 -4.29
N LEU A 322 2.60 -10.38 -3.52
CA LEU A 322 2.33 -9.60 -2.30
C LEU A 322 3.35 -9.85 -1.19
N GLY A 323 4.11 -10.95 -1.25
CA GLY A 323 5.21 -11.24 -0.32
C GLY A 323 6.29 -10.16 -0.29
N ILE A 324 6.41 -9.36 -1.36
CA ILE A 324 7.38 -8.25 -1.41
C ILE A 324 7.16 -7.21 -0.31
N SER A 325 5.92 -7.04 0.15
CA SER A 325 5.55 -6.10 1.22
C SER A 325 6.33 -6.37 2.51
N GLY A 326 6.48 -7.63 2.91
CA GLY A 326 7.24 -7.99 4.11
C GLY A 326 8.73 -7.70 3.98
N PHE A 327 9.31 -7.88 2.79
CA PHE A 327 10.71 -7.48 2.55
C PHE A 327 10.89 -5.96 2.62
N GLY A 328 9.93 -5.18 2.10
CA GLY A 328 9.90 -3.73 2.26
C GLY A 328 9.78 -3.28 3.72
N ASN A 329 8.91 -3.93 4.50
CA ASN A 329 8.73 -3.66 5.93
C ASN A 329 9.99 -4.00 6.74
N ALA A 330 10.64 -5.13 6.45
CA ALA A 330 11.89 -5.52 7.08
C ALA A 330 13.04 -4.57 6.72
N LEU A 331 13.08 -4.06 5.48
CA LEU A 331 14.02 -3.02 5.07
C LEU A 331 13.81 -1.71 5.86
N LEU A 332 12.56 -1.25 6.01
CA LEU A 332 12.26 -0.04 6.80
C LEU A 332 12.73 -0.18 8.25
N LEU A 333 12.60 -1.37 8.85
CA LEU A 333 12.95 -1.62 10.25
C LEU A 333 14.45 -1.84 10.49
N SER A 334 15.19 -2.35 9.50
CA SER A 334 16.58 -2.80 9.68
C SER A 334 17.61 -2.08 8.82
N GLY A 335 17.21 -1.47 7.70
CA GLY A 335 18.10 -0.95 6.67
C GLY A 335 18.87 -2.03 5.89
N GLU A 336 18.59 -3.32 6.11
CA GLU A 336 19.36 -4.41 5.51
C GLU A 336 18.89 -4.74 4.08
N GLN A 337 19.77 -4.50 3.10
CA GLN A 337 19.51 -4.80 1.69
C GLN A 337 19.33 -6.30 1.39
N LYS A 338 19.74 -7.20 2.30
CA LYS A 338 19.54 -8.65 2.15
C LYS A 338 18.08 -9.05 1.90
N PHE A 339 17.12 -8.23 2.34
CA PHE A 339 15.70 -8.44 2.11
C PHE A 339 15.28 -8.06 0.69
N VAL A 340 15.85 -6.98 0.15
CA VAL A 340 15.66 -6.56 -1.26
C VAL A 340 16.31 -7.57 -2.21
N ASP A 341 17.49 -8.09 -1.83
CA ASP A 341 18.25 -9.05 -2.63
C ASP A 341 17.46 -10.32 -2.95
N VAL A 342 16.58 -10.78 -2.04
CA VAL A 342 15.74 -11.97 -2.27
C VAL A 342 14.90 -11.79 -3.52
N TRP A 343 14.19 -10.66 -3.62
CA TRP A 343 13.28 -10.41 -4.73
C TRP A 343 14.04 -10.12 -6.02
N ARG A 344 15.16 -9.38 -5.95
CA ARG A 344 16.07 -9.16 -7.09
C ARG A 344 16.50 -10.48 -7.71
N GLN A 345 17.02 -11.39 -6.88
CA GLN A 345 17.53 -12.68 -7.33
C GLN A 345 16.40 -13.56 -7.88
N MET A 346 15.21 -13.52 -7.27
CA MET A 346 14.05 -14.25 -7.78
C MET A 346 13.66 -13.79 -9.19
N ILE A 347 13.60 -12.47 -9.44
CA ILE A 347 13.33 -11.93 -10.78
C ILE A 347 14.33 -12.46 -11.80
N ASP A 348 15.63 -12.49 -11.46
CA ASP A 348 16.67 -13.00 -12.34
C ASP A 348 16.54 -14.50 -12.59
N LYS A 349 16.24 -15.29 -11.54
CA LYS A 349 16.03 -16.74 -11.66
C LYS A 349 14.84 -17.09 -12.54
N ILE A 350 13.71 -16.39 -12.40
CA ILE A 350 12.54 -16.62 -13.25
C ILE A 350 12.89 -16.30 -14.71
N ASN A 351 13.49 -15.13 -14.96
CA ASN A 351 13.85 -14.71 -16.32
C ASN A 351 14.94 -15.57 -16.98
N ALA A 352 15.79 -16.24 -16.20
CA ALA A 352 16.77 -17.20 -16.72
C ALA A 352 16.14 -18.45 -17.37
N ASN A 353 14.85 -18.69 -17.12
CA ASN A 353 14.08 -19.76 -17.76
C ASN A 353 13.45 -19.35 -19.10
N GLY A 354 13.77 -18.14 -19.61
CA GLY A 354 13.31 -17.69 -20.92
C GLY A 354 13.79 -18.60 -22.06
N LYS A 355 12.94 -18.80 -23.07
CA LYS A 355 13.23 -19.67 -24.22
C LYS A 355 12.64 -19.11 -25.51
N GLU A 356 13.20 -19.52 -26.64
CA GLU A 356 12.65 -19.19 -27.95
C GLU A 356 11.42 -20.05 -28.24
N ILE A 357 10.30 -19.39 -28.58
CA ILE A 357 9.06 -20.00 -29.07
C ILE A 357 8.67 -19.24 -30.33
N ASP A 358 8.50 -19.96 -31.45
CA ASP A 358 8.15 -19.37 -32.75
C ASP A 358 9.05 -18.19 -33.19
N GLY A 359 10.35 -18.26 -32.87
CA GLY A 359 11.34 -17.24 -33.23
C GLY A 359 11.36 -16.00 -32.33
N GLN A 360 10.58 -15.99 -31.24
CA GLN A 360 10.56 -14.92 -30.25
C GLN A 360 11.03 -15.45 -28.88
N MET A 361 11.86 -14.67 -28.18
CA MET A 361 12.21 -14.97 -26.79
C MET A 361 11.00 -14.73 -25.89
N MET A 362 10.63 -15.73 -25.10
CA MET A 362 9.49 -15.70 -24.19
C MET A 362 9.93 -16.06 -22.76
N TYR A 363 9.29 -15.49 -21.75
CA TYR A 363 9.63 -15.64 -20.33
C TYR A 363 8.43 -16.17 -19.53
N PRO A 364 8.65 -17.08 -18.57
CA PRO A 364 7.56 -17.69 -17.83
C PRO A 364 7.01 -16.77 -16.74
N HIS A 365 5.73 -16.97 -16.41
CA HIS A 365 5.03 -16.23 -15.34
C HIS A 365 4.39 -17.16 -14.29
N MET A 366 4.32 -18.47 -14.58
CA MET A 366 3.74 -19.47 -13.68
C MET A 366 4.59 -20.74 -13.63
N HIS A 367 4.40 -21.57 -12.61
CA HIS A 367 5.11 -22.84 -12.42
C HIS A 367 4.16 -23.94 -11.91
N GLY A 368 4.19 -25.13 -12.49
CA GLY A 368 3.34 -26.27 -12.11
C GLY A 368 4.05 -27.63 -12.21
N ASP A 369 3.26 -28.70 -12.27
CA ASP A 369 3.76 -30.09 -12.33
C ASP A 369 4.70 -30.33 -13.54
N GLU A 370 4.45 -29.67 -14.66
CA GLU A 370 5.26 -29.77 -15.89
C GLU A 370 6.39 -28.71 -15.96
N GLY A 371 6.63 -27.98 -14.86
CA GLY A 371 7.61 -26.90 -14.75
C GLY A 371 7.02 -25.53 -15.10
N TRP A 372 7.87 -24.63 -15.60
CA TRP A 372 7.48 -23.27 -15.98
C TRP A 372 6.48 -23.26 -17.15
N TYR A 373 5.45 -22.43 -17.04
CA TYR A 373 4.45 -22.20 -18.10
C TYR A 373 4.04 -20.72 -18.16
N GLU A 374 3.06 -20.42 -19.00
CA GLU A 374 2.61 -19.05 -19.29
C GLU A 374 3.76 -18.16 -19.76
N PHE A 375 4.38 -18.61 -20.85
CA PHE A 375 5.46 -17.89 -21.51
C PHE A 375 4.90 -16.67 -22.24
N GLN A 376 5.43 -15.48 -21.94
CA GLN A 376 5.03 -14.21 -22.53
C GLN A 376 6.24 -13.47 -23.12
N PRO A 377 6.07 -12.54 -24.09
CA PRO A 377 7.18 -11.80 -24.67
C PRO A 377 7.94 -10.90 -23.68
N ASN A 378 7.24 -10.42 -22.66
CA ASN A 378 7.80 -9.53 -21.66
C ASN A 378 8.51 -10.34 -20.58
N ARG A 379 9.62 -9.81 -20.07
CA ARG A 379 10.29 -10.37 -18.90
C ARG A 379 9.38 -10.27 -17.67
N TYR A 380 9.51 -11.24 -16.77
CA TYR A 380 8.93 -11.16 -15.45
C TYR A 380 9.51 -9.93 -14.71
N ALA A 381 8.64 -9.02 -14.28
CA ALA A 381 9.02 -7.75 -13.66
C ALA A 381 8.21 -7.40 -12.40
N GLN A 382 7.42 -8.33 -11.87
CA GLN A 382 6.65 -8.09 -10.64
C GLN A 382 7.61 -7.81 -9.47
N GLY A 383 7.50 -6.61 -8.88
CA GLY A 383 8.41 -6.14 -7.83
C GLY A 383 9.67 -5.41 -8.30
N ALA A 384 9.88 -5.25 -9.61
CA ALA A 384 11.09 -4.62 -10.13
C ALA A 384 11.20 -3.13 -9.75
N GLN A 385 10.05 -2.44 -9.67
CA GLN A 385 9.98 -1.02 -9.30
C GLN A 385 10.43 -0.82 -7.85
N GLU A 386 9.90 -1.63 -6.94
CA GLU A 386 10.23 -1.63 -5.52
C GLU A 386 11.71 -1.98 -5.31
N VAL A 387 12.21 -3.03 -5.98
CA VAL A 387 13.61 -3.44 -5.89
C VAL A 387 14.55 -2.29 -6.27
N TYR A 388 14.34 -1.66 -7.43
CA TYR A 388 15.16 -0.51 -7.84
C TYR A 388 15.02 0.67 -6.88
N TYR A 389 13.78 1.01 -6.49
CA TYR A 389 13.53 2.13 -5.60
C TYR A 389 14.24 1.95 -4.23
N TRP A 390 14.19 0.74 -3.69
CA TRP A 390 14.81 0.42 -2.41
C TRP A 390 16.34 0.31 -2.49
N SER A 391 16.88 -0.26 -3.57
CA SER A 391 18.32 -0.45 -3.73
C SER A 391 19.05 0.81 -4.19
N MET A 392 18.42 1.59 -5.09
CA MET A 392 19.06 2.61 -5.92
C MET A 392 20.24 2.06 -6.75
N ASP A 393 20.29 0.74 -6.96
CA ASP A 393 21.31 0.10 -7.80
C ASP A 393 20.96 0.29 -9.27
N ARG A 394 21.89 0.83 -10.06
CA ARG A 394 21.68 1.06 -11.49
C ARG A 394 21.52 -0.23 -12.29
N ALA A 395 22.03 -1.36 -11.80
CA ALA A 395 21.73 -2.66 -12.39
C ALA A 395 20.23 -2.97 -12.33
N ASP A 396 19.54 -2.52 -11.28
CA ASP A 396 18.10 -2.72 -11.11
C ASP A 396 17.25 -1.84 -12.03
N LEU A 397 17.73 -0.63 -12.33
CA LEU A 397 17.08 0.29 -13.28
C LEU A 397 16.91 -0.34 -14.67
N SER A 398 17.78 -1.27 -15.06
CA SER A 398 17.72 -1.95 -16.37
C SER A 398 16.44 -2.78 -16.59
N ARG A 399 15.68 -3.05 -15.51
CA ARG A 399 14.39 -3.76 -15.55
C ARG A 399 13.20 -2.80 -15.73
N LEU A 400 13.44 -1.49 -15.74
CA LEU A 400 12.43 -0.44 -15.80
C LEU A 400 12.61 0.42 -17.05
N ASN A 401 11.57 1.19 -17.39
CA ASN A 401 11.64 2.17 -18.46
C ASN A 401 12.28 3.47 -17.95
N ALA A 402 13.59 3.62 -18.19
CA ALA A 402 14.37 4.79 -17.81
C ALA A 402 14.38 5.90 -18.87
N ASP A 403 13.64 5.75 -19.96
CA ASP A 403 13.62 6.70 -21.08
C ASP A 403 12.40 7.63 -21.08
N SER A 404 11.39 7.34 -20.26
CA SER A 404 10.15 8.12 -20.19
C SER A 404 9.43 7.92 -18.85
N GLY A 405 8.42 8.74 -18.58
CA GLY A 405 7.67 8.68 -17.34
C GLY A 405 8.51 9.11 -16.14
N TRP A 406 8.13 8.70 -14.94
CA TRP A 406 8.79 9.14 -13.72
C TRP A 406 10.28 8.79 -13.66
N PHE A 407 10.65 7.56 -14.02
CA PHE A 407 12.07 7.17 -14.04
C PHE A 407 12.85 7.87 -15.16
N GLY A 408 12.22 8.13 -16.31
CA GLY A 408 12.80 8.98 -17.34
C GLY A 408 13.05 10.40 -16.85
N PHE A 409 12.14 10.98 -16.07
CA PHE A 409 12.30 12.28 -15.44
C PHE A 409 13.44 12.31 -14.42
N LEU A 410 13.49 11.32 -13.51
CA LEU A 410 14.56 11.18 -12.52
C LEU A 410 15.95 11.01 -13.16
N GLU A 411 16.01 10.41 -14.36
CA GLU A 411 17.24 10.24 -15.15
C GLU A 411 17.53 11.43 -16.10
N GLY A 412 16.72 12.50 -16.05
CA GLY A 412 16.87 13.70 -16.87
C GLY A 412 16.53 13.53 -18.35
N ARG A 413 15.80 12.47 -18.71
CA ARG A 413 15.42 12.11 -20.09
C ARG A 413 14.00 12.51 -20.47
N ASP A 414 13.14 12.79 -19.49
CA ASP A 414 11.75 13.23 -19.69
C ASP A 414 11.43 14.46 -18.83
N SER A 415 11.90 15.63 -19.25
CA SER A 415 11.65 16.89 -18.53
C SER A 415 10.20 17.37 -18.59
N THR A 416 9.36 16.77 -19.44
CA THR A 416 7.94 17.13 -19.57
C THR A 416 7.03 16.39 -18.60
N TYR A 417 7.57 15.36 -17.94
CA TYR A 417 6.83 14.48 -17.07
C TYR A 417 6.05 15.19 -15.94
N PRO A 418 6.59 16.20 -15.21
CA PRO A 418 5.86 16.80 -14.09
C PRO A 418 4.49 17.36 -14.49
N GLU A 419 4.46 18.25 -15.48
CA GLU A 419 3.20 18.81 -15.97
C GLU A 419 2.34 17.75 -16.67
N ALA A 420 2.93 16.83 -17.43
CA ALA A 420 2.19 15.77 -18.12
C ALA A 420 1.46 14.82 -17.15
N ALA A 421 2.12 14.42 -16.06
CA ALA A 421 1.54 13.57 -15.03
C ALA A 421 0.39 14.27 -14.30
N LEU A 422 0.59 15.54 -13.91
CA LEU A 422 -0.46 16.33 -13.24
C LEU A 422 -1.67 16.57 -14.18
N GLN A 423 -1.45 16.81 -15.47
CA GLN A 423 -2.53 16.91 -16.46
C GLN A 423 -3.31 15.60 -16.61
N ALA A 424 -2.61 14.47 -16.66
CA ALA A 424 -3.23 13.15 -16.73
C ALA A 424 -4.09 12.87 -15.49
N ASP A 425 -3.61 13.26 -14.30
CA ASP A 425 -4.36 13.13 -13.06
C ASP A 425 -5.61 14.03 -13.05
N PHE A 426 -5.54 15.28 -13.54
CA PHE A 426 -6.76 16.10 -13.73
C PHE A 426 -7.78 15.43 -14.68
N ALA A 427 -7.31 14.86 -15.79
CA ALA A 427 -8.18 14.17 -16.73
C ALA A 427 -8.84 12.94 -16.09
N ARG A 428 -8.07 12.16 -15.31
CA ARG A 428 -8.56 11.01 -14.55
C ARG A 428 -9.57 11.45 -13.49
N LEU A 429 -9.30 12.48 -12.70
CA LEU A 429 -10.24 12.99 -11.70
C LEU A 429 -11.58 13.38 -12.34
N ARG A 430 -11.55 14.07 -13.49
CA ARG A 430 -12.78 14.41 -14.24
C ARG A 430 -13.57 13.17 -14.61
N GLU A 431 -12.91 12.10 -15.06
CA GLU A 431 -13.55 10.83 -15.40
C GLU A 431 -14.15 10.15 -14.17
N GLN A 432 -13.43 10.14 -13.04
CA GLN A 432 -13.96 9.61 -11.78
C GLN A 432 -15.22 10.35 -11.34
N MET A 433 -15.20 11.68 -11.33
CA MET A 433 -16.38 12.47 -10.97
C MET A 433 -17.53 12.31 -11.96
N GLU A 434 -17.27 11.99 -13.22
CA GLU A 434 -18.34 11.65 -14.16
C GLU A 434 -18.98 10.30 -13.84
N LYS A 435 -18.18 9.30 -13.43
CA LYS A 435 -18.70 8.03 -12.94
C LYS A 435 -19.51 8.22 -11.67
N VAL A 436 -19.04 9.04 -10.72
CA VAL A 436 -19.80 9.41 -9.52
C VAL A 436 -21.18 10.00 -9.90
N ARG A 437 -21.23 10.94 -10.85
CA ARG A 437 -22.51 11.55 -11.28
C ARG A 437 -23.44 10.59 -12.00
N ARG A 438 -22.89 9.63 -12.76
CA ARG A 438 -23.65 8.69 -13.60
C ARG A 438 -23.95 7.36 -12.94
N ASP A 439 -23.34 7.07 -11.79
CA ASP A 439 -23.57 5.83 -11.07
C ASP A 439 -25.08 5.69 -10.76
N PRO A 440 -25.74 4.68 -11.36
CA PRO A 440 -27.18 4.49 -11.25
C PRO A 440 -27.57 3.71 -9.99
N THR A 441 -26.60 3.20 -9.22
CA THR A 441 -26.89 2.34 -8.07
C THR A 441 -27.50 3.13 -6.92
N THR A 442 -28.39 2.49 -6.17
CA THR A 442 -28.91 2.94 -4.88
C THR A 442 -28.33 2.05 -3.76
N PRO A 443 -28.45 2.44 -2.49
CA PRO A 443 -27.88 1.64 -1.39
C PRO A 443 -28.34 0.17 -1.38
N ASP A 444 -29.55 -0.11 -1.85
CA ASP A 444 -30.15 -1.44 -1.97
C ASP A 444 -29.82 -2.18 -3.28
N THR A 445 -29.05 -1.59 -4.19
CA THR A 445 -28.60 -2.23 -5.45
C THR A 445 -27.07 -2.16 -5.61
N ARG A 446 -26.36 -1.72 -4.58
CA ARG A 446 -24.92 -1.45 -4.60
C ARG A 446 -24.17 -2.51 -3.79
N LEU A 447 -23.12 -3.07 -4.40
CA LEU A 447 -22.11 -3.86 -3.72
C LEU A 447 -20.95 -2.94 -3.26
N SER A 448 -20.20 -3.35 -2.25
CA SER A 448 -19.18 -2.50 -1.60
C SER A 448 -18.03 -2.09 -2.53
N ASP A 449 -17.71 -2.91 -3.53
CA ASP A 449 -16.67 -2.69 -4.53
C ASP A 449 -17.09 -1.68 -5.61
N ASN A 450 -18.40 -1.52 -5.84
CA ASN A 450 -18.92 -0.76 -6.97
C ASN A 450 -18.41 0.70 -7.05
N PRO A 451 -18.23 1.44 -5.93
CA PRO A 451 -17.70 2.79 -5.98
C PRO A 451 -16.17 2.88 -6.00
N ASN A 452 -15.42 1.78 -5.76
CA ASN A 452 -13.95 1.78 -5.75
C ASN A 452 -13.36 2.36 -7.05
N PRO A 453 -13.84 2.00 -8.26
CA PRO A 453 -13.37 2.57 -9.51
C PRO A 453 -13.65 4.07 -9.68
N PHE A 454 -14.41 4.71 -8.78
CA PHE A 454 -14.78 6.13 -8.81
C PHE A 454 -14.01 6.96 -7.78
N ASN A 455 -13.15 6.34 -6.94
CA ASN A 455 -12.42 7.03 -5.89
C ASN A 455 -11.63 8.24 -6.48
N PRO A 456 -11.89 9.46 -5.98
CA PRO A 456 -11.28 10.70 -6.50
C PRO A 456 -9.87 10.96 -5.96
N ALA A 457 -9.42 10.24 -4.93
CA ALA A 457 -8.04 10.34 -4.44
C ALA A 457 -7.11 9.53 -5.35
N ILE A 458 -6.40 10.24 -6.21
CA ILE A 458 -5.46 9.71 -7.21
C ILE A 458 -4.09 10.39 -7.04
N PRO A 459 -3.39 10.22 -5.91
CA PRO A 459 -2.17 10.96 -5.62
C PRO A 459 -0.93 10.40 -6.35
N GLY A 460 -1.09 9.65 -7.45
CA GLY A 460 0.01 8.96 -8.12
C GLY A 460 1.12 9.92 -8.57
N GLY A 461 0.78 10.89 -9.42
CA GLY A 461 1.73 11.90 -9.87
C GLY A 461 2.24 12.76 -8.72
N LEU A 462 1.37 13.15 -7.79
CA LEU A 462 1.75 13.95 -6.61
C LEU A 462 2.75 13.21 -5.69
N ALA A 463 2.56 11.91 -5.44
CA ALA A 463 3.48 11.11 -4.63
C ALA A 463 4.85 10.99 -5.31
N GLN A 464 4.87 10.85 -6.63
CA GLN A 464 6.11 10.76 -7.42
C GLN A 464 6.86 12.10 -7.44
N LEU A 465 6.15 13.21 -7.68
CA LEU A 465 6.75 14.55 -7.82
C LEU A 465 7.07 15.18 -6.47
N MET A 466 6.15 15.16 -5.51
CA MET A 466 6.35 15.85 -4.23
C MET A 466 7.15 15.01 -3.24
N LEU A 467 6.89 13.70 -3.15
CA LEU A 467 7.50 12.84 -2.11
C LEU A 467 8.72 12.07 -2.63
N GLY A 468 8.90 12.00 -3.95
CA GLY A 468 9.84 11.07 -4.57
C GLY A 468 9.51 9.63 -4.18
N GLY A 469 8.23 9.25 -4.16
CA GLY A 469 7.77 8.01 -3.53
C GLY A 469 6.85 7.14 -4.38
N LEU A 470 6.60 5.94 -3.87
CA LEU A 470 5.69 4.94 -4.44
C LEU A 470 4.32 5.06 -3.77
N THR A 471 3.24 5.02 -4.56
CA THR A 471 1.89 4.98 -4.01
C THR A 471 1.63 3.64 -3.31
N PRO A 472 1.22 3.63 -2.03
CA PRO A 472 0.93 2.40 -1.29
C PRO A 472 -0.20 1.58 -1.92
N ARG A 473 -0.13 0.24 -1.77
CA ARG A 473 -1.14 -0.73 -2.24
C ARG A 473 -1.22 -1.92 -1.27
N HIS A 474 -2.39 -2.56 -1.17
CA HIS A 474 -2.64 -3.78 -0.40
C HIS A 474 -1.99 -3.75 0.99
N GLY A 475 -2.27 -2.69 1.77
CA GLY A 475 -1.79 -2.57 3.15
C GLY A 475 -0.31 -2.21 3.31
N SER A 476 0.44 -2.04 2.22
CA SER A 476 1.85 -1.66 2.26
C SER A 476 2.06 -0.24 2.85
N PRO A 477 3.19 0.03 3.50
CA PRO A 477 3.52 1.37 3.99
C PRO A 477 3.83 2.33 2.86
N LEU A 478 3.90 3.63 3.18
CA LEU A 478 4.39 4.64 2.25
C LEU A 478 5.92 4.62 2.16
N HIS A 479 6.44 4.17 1.03
CA HIS A 479 7.85 4.33 0.70
C HIS A 479 8.06 5.63 -0.07
N CYS A 480 8.63 6.65 0.58
CA CYS A 480 8.98 7.91 -0.07
C CYS A 480 10.36 8.41 0.36
N ARG A 481 10.91 9.37 -0.38
CA ARG A 481 12.20 9.96 -0.07
C ARG A 481 12.06 11.05 0.99
N VAL A 482 11.01 11.85 0.87
CA VAL A 482 10.68 12.92 1.82
C VAL A 482 9.17 13.02 2.03
N ARG A 483 8.78 13.60 3.17
CA ARG A 483 7.43 14.13 3.40
C ARG A 483 7.48 15.47 4.14
N TYR A 484 6.33 16.14 4.20
CA TYR A 484 6.25 17.53 4.63
C TYR A 484 5.28 17.75 5.79
N PHE A 485 5.53 18.80 6.55
CA PHE A 485 4.67 19.26 7.62
C PHE A 485 4.50 20.76 7.59
N ASP A 486 3.31 21.20 8.01
CA ASP A 486 2.96 22.59 8.21
C ASP A 486 3.07 22.93 9.70
N PRO A 487 4.17 23.57 10.14
CA PRO A 487 4.35 23.95 11.53
C PRO A 487 3.38 25.06 11.98
N GLN A 488 2.86 25.87 11.06
CA GLN A 488 1.90 26.93 11.40
C GLN A 488 0.52 26.34 11.68
N ALA A 489 0.08 25.37 10.87
CA ALA A 489 -1.14 24.63 11.08
C ALA A 489 -1.00 23.49 12.10
N GLY A 490 0.23 23.11 12.48
CA GLY A 490 0.51 22.06 13.45
C GLY A 490 0.14 20.66 12.97
N ARG A 491 0.27 20.37 11.66
CA ARG A 491 -0.19 19.11 11.05
C ARG A 491 0.76 18.54 10.00
N ALA A 492 0.62 17.26 9.70
CA ALA A 492 1.21 16.65 8.51
C ALA A 492 0.57 17.23 7.24
N GLY A 493 1.37 17.40 6.18
CA GLY A 493 0.94 18.07 4.96
C GLY A 493 1.89 19.20 4.54
N MET A 494 1.95 19.47 3.24
CA MET A 494 2.60 20.66 2.73
C MET A 494 1.79 21.91 3.11
N PRO A 495 2.42 23.02 3.56
CA PRO A 495 1.74 24.30 3.75
C PRO A 495 1.13 24.82 2.45
N GLU A 496 -0.08 25.37 2.54
CA GLU A 496 -0.80 25.87 1.37
C GLU A 496 0.02 26.87 0.55
N GLY A 497 0.12 26.60 -0.76
CA GLY A 497 0.85 27.43 -1.72
C GLY A 497 2.35 27.11 -1.84
N VAL A 498 2.88 26.13 -1.14
CA VAL A 498 4.27 25.65 -1.33
C VAL A 498 4.30 24.45 -2.28
N GLY A 499 4.92 24.58 -3.45
CA GLY A 499 5.17 23.46 -4.37
C GLY A 499 6.46 22.72 -4.02
N ALA A 500 6.52 21.43 -4.32
CA ALA A 500 7.72 20.61 -4.15
C ALA A 500 7.94 19.65 -5.32
N LEU A 501 9.13 19.70 -5.92
CA LEU A 501 9.50 18.83 -7.04
C LEU A 501 10.79 18.06 -6.73
N VAL A 502 10.67 16.75 -6.61
CA VAL A 502 11.80 15.81 -6.50
C VAL A 502 12.30 15.51 -7.91
N GLU A 503 13.45 16.06 -8.25
CA GLU A 503 14.00 16.01 -9.60
C GLU A 503 14.94 14.83 -9.82
N GLN A 504 15.66 14.41 -8.78
CA GLN A 504 16.64 13.33 -8.86
C GLN A 504 16.68 12.54 -7.56
N LEU A 505 16.92 11.24 -7.66
CA LEU A 505 17.11 10.33 -6.53
C LEU A 505 18.43 9.57 -6.67
N GLY A 506 19.21 9.56 -5.60
CA GLY A 506 20.43 8.77 -5.46
C GLY A 506 20.36 7.80 -4.28
N ALA A 507 21.40 7.00 -4.13
CA ALA A 507 21.56 6.09 -2.99
C ALA A 507 21.78 6.86 -1.66
N ASP A 508 22.49 7.98 -1.73
CA ASP A 508 22.93 8.83 -0.63
C ASP A 508 22.56 10.32 -0.84
N SER A 509 21.74 10.62 -1.84
CA SER A 509 21.36 12.00 -2.19
C SER A 509 19.97 12.11 -2.83
N MET A 510 19.48 13.33 -2.94
CA MET A 510 18.34 13.72 -3.77
C MET A 510 18.45 15.19 -4.19
N THR A 511 17.69 15.57 -5.21
CA THR A 511 17.48 16.97 -5.60
C THR A 511 16.01 17.32 -5.42
N LEU A 512 15.74 18.41 -4.69
CA LEU A 512 14.40 18.88 -4.36
C LEU A 512 14.29 20.38 -4.65
N THR A 513 13.32 20.79 -5.46
CA THR A 513 12.97 22.21 -5.61
C THR A 513 11.75 22.54 -4.76
N LEU A 514 11.86 23.58 -3.94
CA LEU A 514 10.74 24.13 -3.15
C LEU A 514 10.40 25.53 -3.63
N VAL A 515 9.11 25.84 -3.77
CA VAL A 515 8.65 27.15 -4.25
C VAL A 515 7.44 27.62 -3.46
N ASN A 516 7.53 28.81 -2.85
CA ASN A 516 6.38 29.52 -2.31
C ASN A 516 5.69 30.32 -3.43
N THR A 517 4.48 29.90 -3.80
CA THR A 517 3.70 30.54 -4.86
C THR A 517 2.96 31.80 -4.40
N ASP A 518 2.95 32.10 -3.09
CA ASP A 518 2.33 33.28 -2.51
C ASP A 518 3.27 34.50 -2.60
N PRO A 519 2.93 35.55 -3.38
CA PRO A 519 3.79 36.72 -3.56
C PRO A 519 3.71 37.72 -2.40
N VAL A 520 2.90 37.47 -1.37
CA VAL A 520 2.66 38.38 -0.25
C VAL A 520 3.19 37.83 1.06
N ALA A 521 2.91 36.57 1.37
CA ALA A 521 3.28 35.95 2.64
C ALA A 521 4.43 34.95 2.49
N GLY A 522 5.35 34.96 3.45
CA GLY A 522 6.33 33.89 3.61
C GLY A 522 5.69 32.60 4.14
N ARG A 523 6.36 31.47 3.91
CA ARG A 523 5.93 30.14 4.35
C ARG A 523 7.05 29.45 5.10
N GLU A 524 6.66 28.58 6.03
CA GLU A 524 7.58 27.70 6.73
C GLU A 524 7.12 26.26 6.49
N VAL A 525 8.05 25.38 6.12
CA VAL A 525 7.79 23.95 5.93
C VAL A 525 8.87 23.14 6.65
N ILE A 526 8.48 22.02 7.24
CA ILE A 526 9.44 21.03 7.74
C ILE A 526 9.53 19.90 6.74
N VAL A 527 10.75 19.60 6.29
CA VAL A 527 11.08 18.48 5.40
C VAL A 527 11.62 17.34 6.26
N GLN A 528 11.00 16.17 6.16
CA GLN A 528 11.42 14.94 6.85
C GLN A 528 11.93 13.91 5.85
N GLY A 529 13.02 13.21 6.20
CA GLY A 529 13.58 12.12 5.40
C GLY A 529 12.79 10.82 5.59
N GLY A 530 12.14 10.36 4.53
CA GLY A 530 11.25 9.19 4.57
C GLY A 530 9.88 9.47 5.22
N ALA A 531 8.93 8.57 5.01
CA ALA A 531 7.57 8.70 5.55
C ALA A 531 7.54 8.55 7.07
N TYR A 532 8.47 7.79 7.62
CA TYR A 532 8.56 7.41 9.03
C TYR A 532 9.84 7.93 9.68
N ALA A 533 10.47 8.96 9.10
CA ALA A 533 11.74 9.53 9.56
C ALA A 533 12.92 8.55 9.54
N GLU A 534 12.80 7.49 8.75
CA GLU A 534 13.78 6.40 8.64
C GLU A 534 15.07 6.85 7.91
N HIS A 535 15.10 8.02 7.27
CA HIS A 535 16.30 8.58 6.65
C HIS A 535 16.91 9.69 7.52
N GLN A 536 18.23 9.81 7.49
CA GLN A 536 19.01 10.85 8.16
C GLN A 536 19.58 11.80 7.11
N PHE A 537 19.27 13.10 7.18
CA PHE A 537 19.91 14.09 6.32
C PHE A 537 21.32 14.40 6.83
N THR A 538 22.30 14.42 5.92
CA THR A 538 23.69 14.75 6.23
C THR A 538 23.98 16.22 5.96
N SER A 539 23.58 16.71 4.78
CA SER A 539 23.75 18.10 4.38
C SER A 539 22.66 18.57 3.41
N VAL A 540 22.51 19.89 3.33
CA VAL A 540 21.66 20.58 2.36
C VAL A 540 22.50 21.69 1.72
N THR A 541 22.61 21.67 0.40
CA THR A 541 23.29 22.70 -0.37
C THR A 541 22.28 23.56 -1.12
N VAL A 542 22.37 24.87 -0.91
CA VAL A 542 21.50 25.88 -1.52
C VAL A 542 22.38 26.98 -2.11
N GLY A 543 22.23 27.29 -3.40
CA GLY A 543 23.04 28.32 -4.06
C GLY A 543 24.56 28.11 -3.92
N GLY A 544 25.02 26.86 -3.86
CA GLY A 544 26.43 26.48 -3.65
C GLY A 544 26.93 26.58 -2.21
N LYS A 545 26.08 26.94 -1.24
CA LYS A 545 26.40 26.93 0.19
C LYS A 545 25.87 25.66 0.84
N GLU A 546 26.77 24.80 1.28
CA GLU A 546 26.44 23.60 2.04
C GLU A 546 26.20 23.91 3.53
N THR A 547 25.15 23.33 4.08
CA THR A 547 24.81 23.36 5.51
C THR A 547 24.68 21.93 6.01
N ALA A 548 25.44 21.55 7.05
CA ALA A 548 25.26 20.26 7.70
C ALA A 548 23.90 20.23 8.44
N ILE A 549 23.14 19.14 8.33
CA ILE A 549 21.87 18.95 9.03
C ILE A 549 22.06 17.98 10.20
N ASP A 550 22.54 16.77 9.91
CA ASP A 550 22.67 15.66 10.87
C ASP A 550 21.41 15.45 11.71
N ASP A 551 20.27 15.39 11.03
CA ASP A 551 18.96 15.12 11.61
C ASP A 551 18.06 14.47 10.55
N SER A 552 17.00 13.81 10.99
CA SER A 552 15.94 13.23 10.15
C SER A 552 14.97 14.27 9.58
N ALA A 553 15.04 15.52 10.05
CA ALA A 553 14.23 16.63 9.54
C ALA A 553 14.96 17.98 9.60
N PHE A 554 14.60 18.90 8.72
CA PHE A 554 15.05 20.30 8.75
C PHE A 554 13.90 21.25 8.39
N ALA A 555 14.00 22.51 8.81
CA ALA A 555 13.02 23.54 8.50
C ALA A 555 13.48 24.35 7.29
N VAL A 556 12.53 24.82 6.50
CA VAL A 556 12.77 25.74 5.39
C VAL A 556 11.86 26.93 5.54
N GLU A 557 12.45 28.12 5.62
CA GLU A 557 11.75 29.40 5.62
C GLU A 557 11.80 29.98 4.20
N LEU A 558 10.67 30.00 3.51
CA LEU A 558 10.52 30.55 2.16
C LEU A 558 9.95 31.97 2.26
N ALA A 559 10.68 32.96 1.76
CA ALA A 559 10.13 34.30 1.60
C ALA A 559 8.96 34.32 0.61
N ALA A 560 8.22 35.42 0.57
CA ALA A 560 7.12 35.62 -0.37
C ALA A 560 7.62 35.52 -1.83
N GLY A 561 7.02 34.65 -2.64
CA GLY A 561 7.41 34.42 -4.03
C GLY A 561 8.82 33.87 -4.20
N ALA A 562 9.39 33.23 -3.18
CA ALA A 562 10.74 32.67 -3.22
C ALA A 562 10.73 31.17 -3.53
N GLY A 563 11.81 30.69 -4.12
CA GLY A 563 12.03 29.27 -4.37
C GLY A 563 13.48 29.00 -4.74
N GLU A 564 13.92 27.76 -4.55
CA GLU A 564 15.30 27.35 -4.83
C GLU A 564 15.38 25.83 -4.97
N THR A 565 16.43 25.36 -5.65
CA THR A 565 16.78 23.93 -5.73
C THR A 565 17.75 23.56 -4.61
N LEU A 566 17.41 22.51 -3.87
CA LEU A 566 18.18 21.95 -2.76
C LEU A 566 18.83 20.65 -3.22
N GLU A 567 20.16 20.57 -3.12
CA GLU A 567 20.88 19.30 -3.19
C GLU A 567 21.01 18.75 -1.77
N ILE A 568 20.44 17.58 -1.51
CA ILE A 568 20.32 17.04 -0.15
C ILE A 568 21.11 15.74 -0.06
N GLY A 569 22.10 15.71 0.83
CA GLY A 569 22.81 14.49 1.23
C GLY A 569 22.04 13.75 2.32
N MET A 570 22.06 12.41 2.28
CA MET A 570 21.38 11.59 3.27
C MET A 570 21.95 10.18 3.44
N GLN A 571 21.63 9.56 4.57
CA GLN A 571 21.73 8.13 4.80
C GLN A 571 20.32 7.54 4.86
N ARG A 572 20.01 6.62 3.95
CA ARG A 572 18.71 5.95 3.90
C ARG A 572 18.64 4.83 4.92
N TYR A 573 17.46 4.63 5.50
CA TYR A 573 17.15 3.60 6.49
C TYR A 573 18.13 3.59 7.69
N ALA A 574 18.59 4.79 8.09
CA ALA A 574 19.54 4.97 9.18
C ALA A 574 18.88 4.97 10.57
N ASN A 575 17.59 5.32 10.62
CA ASN A 575 16.84 5.50 11.86
C ASN A 575 15.74 4.44 12.00
N GLY A 576 15.36 4.14 13.23
CA GLY A 576 14.14 3.36 13.49
C GLY A 576 12.91 4.15 13.02
N PRO A 577 12.00 3.55 12.24
CA PRO A 577 10.82 4.25 11.76
C PRO A 577 9.92 4.69 12.92
N THR A 578 9.33 5.87 12.81
CA THR A 578 8.41 6.44 13.79
C THR A 578 7.27 7.23 13.13
N PHE A 579 6.10 7.20 13.77
CA PHE A 579 4.99 8.09 13.42
C PHE A 579 5.09 9.47 14.07
N ALA A 580 5.94 9.66 15.08
CA ALA A 580 6.09 10.92 15.79
C ALA A 580 6.40 12.06 14.82
N PHE A 581 5.73 13.20 14.98
CA PHE A 581 6.00 14.34 14.13
C PHE A 581 7.35 14.96 14.49
N PRO A 582 7.99 15.71 13.58
CA PRO A 582 9.30 16.32 13.83
C PRO A 582 9.40 17.12 15.13
N TRP A 583 8.33 17.81 15.53
CA TRP A 583 8.27 18.62 16.75
C TRP A 583 7.90 17.85 18.03
N ASP A 584 7.59 16.54 17.93
CA ASP A 584 7.34 15.69 19.09
C ASP A 584 8.58 14.88 19.52
N ARG A 585 9.69 14.97 18.77
CA ARG A 585 10.88 14.12 18.92
C ARG A 585 12.01 14.80 19.67
#